data_AF-B8LMU7-F1
#
_entry.id   AF-B8LMU7-F1
#
_cell.length_a   1.000
_cell.length_b   1.000
_cell.length_c   1.000
_cell.angle_alpha   90.00
_cell.angle_beta   90.00
_cell.angle_gamma   90.00
#
_symmetry.space_group_name_H-M   'P 1'
#
loop_
_entity.id
_entity.type
_entity.pdbx_description
1 polymer ?
#
loop_
_entity_poly.entity_id
_entity_poly.type
_entity_poly.pdbx_seq_one_letter_code
_entity_poly.pdbx_strand_id
1 'polypeptide(L)'
;MGPKYSGDFLHSIIKKLCRDIRLNETLTDVVIPAYDINLQQPIIFSSLEARKDKSKDAFLSDVCIGTSAAPMYLPSHCFTTQDSQGKPRSFHLIDGGVAANDPTSLAINHLMNEGLTCKTNPPQNEWSKCLVLSLGTGQKIAGYKATDTAKWGLFGWLNKDGKAPLIDILMQSSTDMVDIHKSFLLKAFNMHTYLRIQEPELGDDRSSFDLSTEENLNGLKMIGTALLDKPVSTLNMETGHYEKVP
;
A
#
# COMPACT_ATOMS: atom_id res chain seq x y z
N MET A 1 -11.08 -8.72 23.55
CA MET A 1 -9.86 -9.17 22.83
C MET A 1 -9.27 -7.96 22.11
N GLY A 2 -7.95 -7.83 22.08
CA GLY A 2 -7.22 -6.79 21.34
C GLY A 2 -6.56 -7.36 20.06
N PRO A 3 -5.76 -6.56 19.34
CA PRO A 3 -4.99 -7.02 18.19
C PRO A 3 -3.96 -8.10 18.57
N LYS A 4 -3.47 -8.86 17.59
CA LYS A 4 -2.47 -9.94 17.79
C LYS A 4 -1.16 -9.43 18.39
N TYR A 5 -0.76 -8.21 18.06
CA TYR A 5 0.44 -7.55 18.56
C TYR A 5 0.10 -6.21 19.21
N SER A 6 0.84 -5.83 20.27
CA SER A 6 0.61 -4.55 20.96
C SER A 6 1.11 -3.33 20.18
N GLY A 7 1.99 -3.52 19.20
CA GLY A 7 2.59 -2.43 18.41
C GLY A 7 3.70 -1.64 19.11
N ASP A 8 3.88 -1.77 20.42
CA ASP A 8 4.82 -0.94 21.21
C ASP A 8 6.26 -0.98 20.67
N PHE A 9 6.76 -2.18 20.36
CA PHE A 9 8.10 -2.36 19.82
C PHE A 9 8.24 -1.71 18.43
N LEU A 10 7.28 -1.96 17.54
CA LEU A 10 7.24 -1.35 16.20
C LEU A 10 7.23 0.17 16.29
N HIS A 11 6.36 0.74 17.15
CA HIS A 11 6.28 2.19 17.36
C HIS A 11 7.61 2.76 17.87
N SER A 12 8.29 2.06 18.77
CA SER A 12 9.60 2.48 19.29
C SER A 12 10.67 2.54 18.20
N ILE A 13 10.69 1.54 17.30
CA ILE A 13 11.64 1.48 16.20
C ILE A 13 11.34 2.56 15.17
N ILE A 14 10.07 2.72 14.77
CA ILE A 14 9.66 3.77 13.83
C ILE A 14 10.03 5.15 14.37
N LYS A 15 9.69 5.47 15.62
CA LYS A 15 10.06 6.76 16.24
C LYS A 15 11.57 6.96 16.31
N LYS A 16 12.34 5.92 16.61
CA LYS A 16 13.81 5.98 16.62
C LYS A 16 14.39 6.26 15.23
N LEU A 17 13.85 5.64 14.18
CA LEU A 17 14.32 5.79 12.80
C LEU A 17 13.90 7.12 12.19
N CYS A 18 12.63 7.50 12.33
CA CYS A 18 12.07 8.73 11.78
C CYS A 18 12.45 9.98 12.58
N ARG A 19 12.77 9.83 13.87
CA ARG A 19 13.03 10.96 14.80
C ARG A 19 11.85 11.95 14.76
N ASP A 20 12.15 13.24 14.86
CA ASP A 20 11.16 14.32 14.84
C ASP A 20 10.91 14.88 13.43
N ILE A 21 11.28 14.14 12.38
CA ILE A 21 11.07 14.55 10.98
C ILE A 21 9.57 14.63 10.67
N ARG A 22 9.15 15.71 10.04
CA ARG A 22 7.80 15.92 9.50
C ARG A 22 7.75 15.66 8.00
N LEU A 23 6.53 15.53 7.46
CA LEU A 23 6.32 15.26 6.04
C LEU A 23 6.95 16.33 5.13
N ASN A 24 6.85 17.61 5.50
CA ASN A 24 7.45 18.70 4.71
C ASN A 24 8.99 18.69 4.69
N GLU A 25 9.64 17.97 5.61
CA GLU A 25 11.11 17.84 5.73
C GLU A 25 11.68 16.64 4.96
N THR A 26 10.83 15.85 4.30
CA THR A 26 11.27 14.73 3.47
C THR A 26 12.12 15.19 2.28
N LEU A 27 13.18 14.43 1.96
CA LEU A 27 14.14 14.76 0.90
C LEU A 27 13.54 14.70 -0.51
N THR A 28 12.55 13.84 -0.69
CA THR A 28 11.78 13.67 -1.91
C THR A 28 10.30 13.64 -1.56
N ASP A 29 9.46 13.92 -2.55
CA ASP A 29 8.01 13.87 -2.35
C ASP A 29 7.56 12.44 -2.07
N VAL A 30 6.86 12.27 -0.95
CA VAL A 30 6.24 11.01 -0.57
C VAL A 30 4.73 11.12 -0.64
N VAL A 31 4.08 9.99 -0.92
CA VAL A 31 2.62 9.82 -0.92
C VAL A 31 2.34 8.54 -0.15
N ILE A 32 1.75 8.66 1.05
CA ILE A 32 1.56 7.54 1.97
C ILE A 32 0.06 7.43 2.30
N PRO A 33 -0.63 6.38 1.84
CA PRO A 33 -2.04 6.17 2.18
C PRO A 33 -2.19 5.71 3.63
N ALA A 34 -3.30 6.09 4.25
CA ALA A 34 -3.85 5.46 5.45
C ALA A 34 -5.39 5.49 5.33
N TYR A 35 -6.10 4.85 6.26
CA TYR A 35 -7.56 4.94 6.31
C TYR A 35 -7.99 5.54 7.65
N ASP A 36 -8.73 6.65 7.62
CA ASP A 36 -9.25 7.28 8.84
C ASP A 36 -10.60 6.66 9.22
N ILE A 37 -10.64 5.92 10.33
CA ILE A 37 -11.84 5.20 10.78
C ILE A 37 -12.89 6.11 11.42
N ASN A 38 -12.50 7.30 11.88
CA ASN A 38 -13.44 8.26 12.44
C ASN A 38 -14.17 9.02 11.32
N LEU A 39 -13.45 9.38 10.26
CA LEU A 39 -14.00 10.03 9.07
C LEU A 39 -14.53 9.03 8.02
N GLN A 40 -14.25 7.73 8.18
CA GLN A 40 -14.60 6.64 7.26
C GLN A 40 -14.15 6.88 5.82
N GLN A 41 -12.91 7.36 5.65
CA GLN A 41 -12.37 7.66 4.32
C GLN A 41 -10.85 7.41 4.24
N PRO A 42 -10.33 7.14 3.02
CA PRO A 42 -8.91 7.21 2.77
C PRO A 42 -8.34 8.58 3.13
N ILE A 43 -7.15 8.59 3.70
CA ILE A 43 -6.33 9.78 3.84
C ILE A 43 -4.99 9.55 3.14
N ILE A 44 -4.50 10.60 2.49
CA ILE A 44 -3.24 10.57 1.77
C ILE A 44 -2.32 11.58 2.44
N PHE A 45 -1.25 11.10 3.04
CA PHE A 45 -0.18 11.95 3.56
C PHE A 45 0.80 12.24 2.45
N SER A 46 0.96 13.53 2.12
CA SER A 46 1.86 13.99 1.05
C SER A 46 2.78 15.10 1.53
N SER A 47 4.06 15.03 1.13
CA SER A 47 5.02 16.12 1.37
C SER A 47 4.58 17.43 0.72
N LEU A 48 4.01 17.35 -0.48
CA LEU A 48 3.56 18.51 -1.24
C LEU A 48 2.35 19.18 -0.59
N GLU A 49 1.39 18.39 -0.08
CA GLU A 49 0.27 18.93 0.69
C GLU A 49 0.71 19.46 2.05
N ALA A 50 1.61 18.77 2.75
CA ALA A 50 2.16 19.20 4.04
C ALA A 50 2.87 20.56 3.96
N ARG A 51 3.54 20.86 2.83
CA ARG A 51 4.14 22.18 2.57
C ARG A 51 3.10 23.29 2.34
N LYS A 52 1.89 22.95 1.91
CA LYS A 52 0.79 23.90 1.63
C LYS A 52 -0.12 24.10 2.84
N ASP A 53 -0.38 23.04 3.59
CA ASP A 53 -1.32 23.01 4.72
C ASP A 53 -0.65 22.40 5.95
N LYS A 54 -0.37 23.25 6.93
CA LYS A 54 0.25 22.86 8.21
C LYS A 54 -0.55 21.79 8.98
N SER A 55 -1.88 21.73 8.78
CA SER A 55 -2.70 20.69 9.40
C SER A 55 -2.43 19.29 8.83
N LYS A 56 -1.80 19.20 7.66
CA LYS A 56 -1.38 17.94 7.04
C LYS A 56 0.08 17.59 7.32
N ASP A 57 0.84 18.49 7.94
CA ASP A 57 2.27 18.30 8.23
C ASP A 57 2.50 17.48 9.51
N ALA A 58 2.14 16.21 9.44
CA ALA A 58 2.32 15.24 10.52
C ALA A 58 3.79 14.83 10.70
N PHE A 59 4.13 14.31 11.88
CA PHE A 59 5.41 13.60 12.05
C PHE A 59 5.43 12.37 11.16
N LEU A 60 6.54 12.13 10.48
CA LEU A 60 6.71 10.97 9.61
C LEU A 60 6.52 9.66 10.38
N SER A 61 6.92 9.62 11.66
CA SER A 61 6.69 8.47 12.53
C SER A 61 5.21 8.15 12.72
N ASP A 62 4.35 9.17 12.91
CA ASP A 62 2.92 8.97 13.11
C ASP A 62 2.26 8.44 11.82
N VAL A 63 2.69 8.96 10.68
CA VAL A 63 2.24 8.50 9.37
C VAL A 63 2.66 7.05 9.11
N CYS A 64 3.93 6.71 9.38
CA CYS A 64 4.45 5.34 9.24
C CYS A 64 3.74 4.35 10.17
N ILE A 65 3.45 4.74 11.41
CA ILE A 65 2.66 3.90 12.33
C ILE A 65 1.25 3.70 11.77
N GLY A 66 0.55 4.79 11.40
CA GLY A 66 -0.80 4.73 10.88
C GLY A 66 -0.96 3.87 9.63
N THR A 67 -0.09 4.06 8.62
CA THR A 67 -0.14 3.28 7.36
C THR A 67 0.14 1.79 7.57
N SER A 68 0.78 1.38 8.66
CA SER A 68 1.12 -0.01 8.96
C SER A 68 0.17 -0.70 9.94
N ALA A 69 -0.82 0.02 10.46
CA ALA A 69 -1.72 -0.45 11.51
C ALA A 69 -2.80 -1.41 10.97
N ALA A 70 -2.37 -2.59 10.51
CA ALA A 70 -3.20 -3.64 9.93
C ALA A 70 -4.27 -4.12 10.92
N PRO A 71 -5.57 -4.04 10.56
CA PRO A 71 -6.64 -4.57 11.40
C PRO A 71 -6.38 -6.02 11.79
N MET A 72 -6.73 -6.37 13.04
CA MET A 72 -6.45 -7.66 13.70
C MET A 72 -4.99 -7.90 14.10
N TYR A 73 -4.01 -7.27 13.44
CA TYR A 73 -2.58 -7.46 13.76
C TYR A 73 -2.05 -6.39 14.70
N LEU A 74 -2.34 -5.12 14.44
CA LEU A 74 -1.80 -3.96 15.17
C LEU A 74 -2.93 -3.04 15.67
N PRO A 75 -2.72 -2.29 16.76
CA PRO A 75 -3.69 -1.30 17.22
C PRO A 75 -3.81 -0.15 16.22
N SER A 76 -4.99 0.47 16.16
CA SER A 76 -5.17 1.73 15.45
C SER A 76 -4.31 2.85 16.07
N HIS A 77 -3.92 3.81 15.25
CA HIS A 77 -3.06 4.92 15.67
C HIS A 77 -3.82 6.23 15.72
N CYS A 78 -3.55 7.06 16.71
CA CYS A 78 -4.18 8.36 16.87
C CYS A 78 -3.15 9.42 17.21
N PHE A 79 -3.24 10.57 16.53
CA PHE A 79 -2.43 11.74 16.79
C PHE A 79 -3.16 13.00 16.32
N THR A 80 -2.61 14.16 16.70
CA THR A 80 -3.20 15.47 16.39
C THR A 80 -2.16 16.38 15.77
N THR A 81 -2.53 17.07 14.70
CA THR A 81 -1.77 18.20 14.14
C THR A 81 -2.52 19.51 14.42
N GLN A 82 -1.95 20.63 14.00
CA GLN A 82 -2.59 21.95 14.10
C GLN A 82 -2.50 22.67 12.77
N ASP A 83 -3.55 23.40 12.40
CA ASP A 83 -3.51 24.30 11.26
C ASP A 83 -2.69 25.57 11.58
N SER A 84 -2.63 26.49 10.60
CA SER A 84 -1.93 27.78 10.74
C SER A 84 -2.57 28.73 11.77
N GLN A 85 -3.83 28.50 12.16
CA GLN A 85 -4.55 29.24 13.20
C GLN A 85 -4.48 28.55 14.57
N GLY A 86 -3.79 27.41 14.67
CA GLY A 86 -3.67 26.61 15.90
C GLY A 86 -4.87 25.70 16.17
N LYS A 87 -5.81 25.55 15.24
CA LYS A 87 -6.95 24.65 15.39
C LYS A 87 -6.47 23.20 15.29
N PRO A 88 -6.82 22.33 16.25
CA PRO A 88 -6.40 20.94 16.22
C PRO A 88 -7.13 20.16 15.12
N ARG A 89 -6.43 19.22 14.51
CA ARG A 89 -6.97 18.20 13.60
C ARG A 89 -6.51 16.83 14.08
N SER A 90 -7.46 16.00 14.50
CA SER A 90 -7.19 14.63 14.96
C SER A 90 -7.26 13.65 13.79
N PHE A 91 -6.41 12.63 13.84
CA PHE A 91 -6.40 11.51 12.90
C PHE A 91 -6.61 10.21 13.66
N HIS A 92 -7.44 9.32 13.12
CA HIS A 92 -7.73 8.01 13.70
C HIS A 92 -7.46 6.94 12.65
N LEU A 93 -6.24 6.45 12.57
CA LEU A 93 -5.74 5.73 11.41
C LEU A 93 -5.65 4.23 11.63
N ILE A 94 -5.94 3.51 10.54
CA ILE A 94 -5.53 2.12 10.30
C ILE A 94 -4.76 2.03 8.98
N ASP A 95 -4.28 0.83 8.68
CA ASP A 95 -3.44 0.49 7.53
C ASP A 95 -3.89 1.10 6.20
N GLY A 96 -2.91 1.58 5.43
CA GLY A 96 -3.11 2.14 4.10
C GLY A 96 -3.59 1.13 3.07
N GLY A 97 -3.30 -0.15 3.26
CA GLY A 97 -3.76 -1.25 2.41
C GLY A 97 -5.27 -1.45 2.41
N VAL A 98 -6.00 -0.93 3.42
CA VAL A 98 -7.47 -0.85 3.39
C VAL A 98 -7.95 0.13 2.32
N ALA A 99 -7.17 1.19 2.05
CA ALA A 99 -7.48 2.19 1.04
C ALA A 99 -6.83 1.87 -0.32
N ALA A 100 -5.52 1.60 -0.33
CA ALA A 100 -4.70 1.38 -1.50
C ALA A 100 -3.53 0.44 -1.16
N ASN A 101 -3.74 -0.87 -1.34
CA ASN A 101 -2.70 -1.88 -1.13
C ASN A 101 -1.61 -1.84 -2.20
N ASP A 102 -1.92 -1.30 -3.38
CA ASP A 102 -0.94 -0.82 -4.34
C ASP A 102 -1.10 0.71 -4.52
N PRO A 103 -0.20 1.55 -3.98
CA PRO A 103 -0.31 2.99 -4.07
C PRO A 103 0.10 3.56 -5.44
N THR A 104 0.40 2.75 -6.45
CA THR A 104 0.83 3.21 -7.78
C THR A 104 -0.17 4.20 -8.38
N SER A 105 -1.45 3.81 -8.50
CA SER A 105 -2.49 4.69 -9.07
C SER A 105 -2.68 5.96 -8.23
N LEU A 106 -2.49 5.84 -6.91
CA LEU A 106 -2.54 6.98 -6.00
C LEU A 106 -1.41 7.97 -6.27
N ALA A 107 -0.18 7.48 -6.40
CA ALA A 107 1.00 8.29 -6.71
C ALA A 107 0.86 8.97 -8.10
N ILE A 108 0.40 8.23 -9.12
CA ILE A 108 0.15 8.78 -10.46
C ILE A 108 -0.92 9.87 -10.40
N ASN A 109 -2.05 9.64 -9.72
CA ASN A 109 -3.11 10.64 -9.56
C ASN A 109 -2.62 11.87 -8.78
N HIS A 110 -1.81 11.66 -7.74
CA HIS A 110 -1.20 12.75 -6.99
C HIS A 110 -0.29 13.61 -7.87
N LEU A 111 0.59 12.98 -8.67
CA LEU A 111 1.41 13.67 -9.67
C LEU A 111 0.56 14.42 -10.70
N MET A 112 -0.58 13.85 -11.13
CA MET A 112 -1.50 14.51 -12.06
C MET A 112 -2.12 15.76 -11.46
N ASN A 113 -2.73 15.64 -10.27
CA ASN A 113 -3.39 16.77 -9.63
C ASN A 113 -2.40 17.89 -9.30
N GLU A 114 -1.18 17.55 -8.90
CA GLU A 114 -0.19 18.56 -8.56
C GLU A 114 0.55 19.12 -9.78
N GLY A 115 0.80 18.30 -10.80
CA GLY A 115 1.27 18.76 -12.11
C GLY A 115 0.27 19.71 -12.80
N LEU A 116 -1.04 19.44 -12.64
CA LEU A 116 -2.12 20.33 -13.08
C LEU A 116 -2.16 21.66 -12.31
N THR A 117 -1.69 21.69 -11.06
CA THR A 117 -1.54 22.95 -10.31
C THR A 117 -0.30 23.77 -10.68
N CYS A 118 0.72 23.17 -11.31
CA CYS A 118 1.90 23.88 -11.79
C CYS A 118 1.81 24.35 -13.25
N LYS A 119 0.95 23.75 -14.07
CA LYS A 119 0.67 24.22 -15.44
C LYS A 119 -0.77 23.87 -15.82
N THR A 120 -1.56 24.89 -16.17
CA THR A 120 -2.80 24.71 -16.94
C THR A 120 -2.45 23.91 -18.21
N ASN A 121 -2.83 22.62 -18.27
CA ASN A 121 -2.40 21.64 -19.27
C ASN A 121 -0.89 21.36 -19.28
N PRO A 122 -0.36 20.37 -18.51
CA PRO A 122 0.89 19.74 -18.93
C PRO A 122 0.66 19.19 -20.34
N PRO A 123 1.43 19.60 -21.36
CA PRO A 123 1.24 19.08 -22.71
C PRO A 123 1.36 17.56 -22.64
N GLN A 124 0.49 16.84 -23.35
CA GLN A 124 0.41 15.37 -23.40
C GLN A 124 1.78 14.67 -23.58
N ASN A 125 2.76 15.41 -24.11
CA ASN A 125 4.17 15.03 -24.28
C ASN A 125 5.06 15.02 -23.02
N GLU A 126 4.62 15.51 -21.85
CA GLU A 126 5.40 15.40 -20.61
C GLU A 126 5.18 14.05 -19.91
N TRP A 127 4.00 13.45 -20.04
CA TRP A 127 3.67 12.14 -19.45
C TRP A 127 4.42 10.99 -20.09
N SER A 128 4.78 11.09 -21.37
CA SER A 128 5.62 10.09 -22.05
C SER A 128 7.04 9.99 -21.47
N LYS A 129 7.46 10.95 -20.64
CA LYS A 129 8.75 10.94 -19.92
C LYS A 129 8.65 10.36 -18.51
N CYS A 130 7.45 10.08 -18.02
CA CYS A 130 7.24 9.58 -16.67
C CYS A 130 7.60 8.09 -16.61
N LEU A 131 8.59 7.76 -15.77
CA LEU A 131 8.99 6.39 -15.47
C LEU A 131 8.31 5.96 -14.16
N VAL A 132 7.58 4.84 -14.20
CA VAL A 132 6.95 4.27 -13.01
C VAL A 132 7.54 2.90 -12.73
N LEU A 133 8.18 2.77 -11.57
CA LEU A 133 8.60 1.48 -11.02
C LEU A 133 7.70 1.15 -9.83
N SER A 134 6.95 0.06 -9.96
CA SER A 134 6.09 -0.45 -8.91
C SER A 134 6.68 -1.74 -8.36
N LEU A 135 6.84 -1.83 -7.04
CA LEU A 135 7.42 -2.99 -6.36
C LEU A 135 6.36 -3.62 -5.48
N GLY A 136 6.08 -4.90 -5.69
CA GLY A 136 5.15 -5.64 -4.86
C GLY A 136 5.87 -6.59 -3.91
N THR A 137 5.14 -7.05 -2.91
CA THR A 137 5.63 -7.94 -1.85
C THR A 137 5.33 -9.41 -2.15
N GLY A 138 4.99 -9.73 -3.40
CA GLY A 138 4.53 -11.06 -3.83
C GLY A 138 3.04 -11.28 -3.58
N GLN A 139 2.49 -12.31 -4.20
CA GLN A 139 1.07 -12.64 -4.15
C GLN A 139 0.87 -14.06 -3.65
N LYS A 140 -0.17 -14.23 -2.83
CA LYS A 140 -0.68 -15.54 -2.48
C LYS A 140 -1.73 -15.97 -3.49
N ILE A 141 -1.50 -17.07 -4.19
CA ILE A 141 -2.57 -17.74 -4.94
C ILE A 141 -3.15 -18.84 -4.05
N ALA A 142 -4.01 -18.45 -3.10
CA ALA A 142 -4.82 -19.39 -2.33
C ALA A 142 -6.27 -19.24 -2.76
N GLY A 143 -6.66 -19.99 -3.78
CA GLY A 143 -8.05 -20.08 -4.21
C GLY A 143 -8.89 -20.76 -3.12
N TYR A 144 -10.00 -20.13 -2.73
CA TYR A 144 -10.99 -20.75 -1.86
C TYR A 144 -12.12 -21.33 -2.70
N LYS A 145 -12.49 -22.58 -2.46
CA LYS A 145 -13.63 -23.20 -3.15
C LYS A 145 -14.94 -22.70 -2.55
N ALA A 146 -15.90 -22.35 -3.41
CA ALA A 146 -17.22 -21.90 -2.98
C ALA A 146 -17.93 -22.91 -2.06
N THR A 147 -17.74 -24.22 -2.27
CA THR A 147 -18.29 -25.28 -1.42
C THR A 147 -17.76 -25.24 0.02
N ASP A 148 -16.55 -24.72 0.20
CA ASP A 148 -15.89 -24.63 1.50
C ASP A 148 -16.28 -23.31 2.18
N THR A 149 -16.22 -22.20 1.46
CA THR A 149 -16.57 -20.86 1.98
C THR A 149 -18.05 -20.69 2.30
N ALA A 150 -18.93 -21.46 1.66
CA ALA A 150 -20.36 -21.51 1.99
C ALA A 150 -20.65 -21.90 3.45
N LYS A 151 -19.68 -22.52 4.14
CA LYS A 151 -19.80 -22.99 5.52
C LYS A 151 -19.13 -22.08 6.54
N TRP A 152 -18.44 -21.02 6.11
CA TRP A 152 -17.49 -20.30 6.96
C TRP A 152 -18.14 -19.43 8.04
N GLY A 153 -19.35 -18.91 7.82
CA GLY A 153 -19.96 -17.95 8.75
C GLY A 153 -19.01 -16.80 9.12
N LEU A 154 -19.30 -16.08 10.20
CA LEU A 154 -18.45 -14.95 10.64
C LEU A 154 -17.00 -15.39 10.93
N PHE A 155 -16.84 -16.48 11.68
CA PHE A 155 -15.52 -16.92 12.14
C PHE A 155 -14.62 -17.39 11.00
N GLY A 156 -15.12 -18.17 10.04
CA GLY A 156 -14.29 -18.62 8.93
C GLY A 156 -13.86 -17.49 8.00
N TRP A 157 -14.69 -16.45 7.81
CA TRP A 157 -14.31 -15.29 7.01
C TRP A 157 -13.26 -14.40 7.70
N LEU A 158 -13.33 -14.25 9.02
CA LEU A 158 -12.40 -13.40 9.78
C LEU A 158 -11.15 -14.13 10.28
N ASN A 159 -11.24 -15.44 10.52
CA ASN A 159 -10.15 -16.26 11.03
C ASN A 159 -10.33 -17.74 10.67
N LYS A 160 -9.72 -18.18 9.57
CA LYS A 160 -9.66 -19.59 9.17
C LYS A 160 -8.24 -20.11 9.38
N ASP A 161 -8.06 -21.00 10.35
CA ASP A 161 -6.77 -21.64 10.66
C ASP A 161 -5.63 -20.62 10.90
N GLY A 162 -5.94 -19.50 11.56
CA GLY A 162 -4.98 -18.44 11.83
C GLY A 162 -4.71 -17.48 10.65
N LYS A 163 -5.39 -17.69 9.52
CA LYS A 163 -5.37 -16.79 8.35
C LYS A 163 -6.62 -15.89 8.38
N ALA A 164 -6.57 -14.76 7.67
CA ALA A 164 -7.61 -13.74 7.65
C ALA A 164 -8.25 -13.60 6.24
N PRO A 165 -9.00 -14.60 5.75
CA PRO A 165 -9.37 -14.68 4.33
C PRO A 165 -10.03 -13.42 3.77
N LEU A 166 -10.96 -12.81 4.53
CA LEU A 166 -11.66 -11.61 4.06
C LEU A 166 -10.69 -10.43 3.86
N ILE A 167 -9.73 -10.24 4.78
CA ILE A 167 -8.74 -9.16 4.67
C ILE A 167 -7.81 -9.45 3.49
N ASP A 168 -7.30 -10.67 3.38
CA ASP A 168 -6.41 -11.09 2.29
C ASP A 168 -7.07 -10.86 0.92
N ILE A 169 -8.35 -11.24 0.77
CA ILE A 169 -9.12 -11.06 -0.47
C ILE A 169 -9.30 -9.57 -0.78
N LEU A 170 -9.70 -8.74 0.20
CA LEU A 170 -9.95 -7.31 -0.03
C LEU A 170 -8.65 -6.57 -0.39
N MET A 171 -7.54 -6.88 0.29
CA MET A 171 -6.23 -6.29 -0.01
C MET A 171 -5.71 -6.73 -1.37
N GLN A 172 -5.82 -8.02 -1.72
CA GLN A 172 -5.43 -8.51 -3.04
C GLN A 172 -6.30 -7.87 -4.14
N SER A 173 -7.61 -7.77 -3.91
CA SER A 173 -8.53 -7.11 -4.85
C SER A 173 -8.15 -5.65 -5.08
N SER A 174 -7.69 -4.94 -4.05
CA SER A 174 -7.19 -3.56 -4.17
C SER A 174 -5.96 -3.48 -5.09
N THR A 175 -5.03 -4.44 -4.98
CA THR A 175 -3.86 -4.55 -5.87
C THR A 175 -4.27 -4.92 -7.30
N ASP A 176 -5.12 -5.92 -7.48
CA ASP A 176 -5.57 -6.36 -8.80
C ASP A 176 -6.24 -5.22 -9.57
N MET A 177 -7.09 -4.43 -8.90
CA MET A 177 -7.75 -3.27 -9.52
C MET A 177 -6.76 -2.22 -10.04
N VAL A 178 -5.57 -2.08 -9.43
CA VAL A 178 -4.52 -1.19 -9.94
C VAL A 178 -3.92 -1.74 -11.23
N ASP A 179 -3.64 -3.04 -11.30
CA ASP A 179 -3.14 -3.70 -12.51
C ASP A 179 -4.18 -3.68 -13.65
N ILE A 180 -5.47 -3.78 -13.34
CA ILE A 180 -6.56 -3.63 -14.32
C ILE A 180 -6.57 -2.20 -14.88
N HIS A 181 -6.59 -1.20 -14.00
CA HIS A 181 -6.65 0.21 -14.37
C HIS A 181 -5.36 0.72 -15.03
N LYS A 182 -4.23 0.06 -14.82
CA LYS A 182 -2.95 0.37 -15.47
C LYS A 182 -3.11 0.45 -16.98
N SER A 183 -3.79 -0.51 -17.61
CA SER A 183 -3.94 -0.53 -19.08
C SER A 183 -4.64 0.73 -19.61
N PHE A 184 -5.61 1.25 -18.86
CA PHE A 184 -6.26 2.51 -19.14
C PHE A 184 -5.32 3.70 -18.94
N LEU A 185 -4.61 3.76 -17.80
CA LEU A 185 -3.68 4.86 -17.50
C LEU A 185 -2.54 4.94 -18.53
N LEU A 186 -1.89 3.82 -18.86
CA LEU A 186 -0.79 3.80 -19.83
C LEU A 186 -1.23 4.27 -21.22
N LYS A 187 -2.43 3.84 -21.68
CA LYS A 187 -3.00 4.28 -22.96
C LYS A 187 -3.41 5.74 -22.93
N ALA A 188 -4.13 6.18 -21.89
CA ALA A 188 -4.64 7.54 -21.77
C ALA A 188 -3.50 8.59 -21.73
N PHE A 189 -2.38 8.25 -21.09
CA PHE A 189 -1.26 9.17 -20.88
C PHE A 189 -0.05 8.89 -21.77
N ASN A 190 -0.17 7.94 -22.73
CA ASN A 190 0.92 7.53 -23.63
C ASN A 190 2.23 7.22 -22.86
N MET A 191 2.08 6.61 -21.68
CA MET A 191 3.19 6.21 -20.82
C MET A 191 3.71 4.85 -21.29
N HIS A 192 4.92 4.83 -21.84
CA HIS A 192 5.56 3.62 -22.36
C HIS A 192 6.41 2.89 -21.33
N THR A 193 6.50 3.44 -20.11
CA THR A 193 7.57 3.14 -19.16
C THR A 193 7.01 2.89 -17.77
N TYR A 194 6.23 1.81 -17.66
CA TYR A 194 5.81 1.23 -16.39
C TYR A 194 6.40 -0.17 -16.23
N LEU A 195 7.06 -0.41 -15.10
CA LEU A 195 7.57 -1.72 -14.72
C LEU A 195 7.01 -2.09 -13.34
N ARG A 196 6.35 -3.25 -13.25
CA ARG A 196 5.98 -3.88 -11.97
C ARG A 196 6.90 -5.05 -11.73
N ILE A 197 7.54 -5.08 -10.57
CA ILE A 197 8.30 -6.24 -10.08
C ILE A 197 7.45 -6.89 -9.00
N GLN A 198 6.96 -8.10 -9.28
CA GLN A 198 6.04 -8.83 -8.42
C GLN A 198 6.31 -10.33 -8.53
N GLU A 199 6.39 -11.03 -7.40
CA GLU A 199 6.37 -12.48 -7.38
C GLU A 199 4.91 -12.97 -7.50
N PRO A 200 4.53 -13.66 -8.59
CA PRO A 200 3.13 -14.03 -8.81
C PRO A 200 2.63 -15.10 -7.83
N GLU A 201 3.54 -15.91 -7.25
CA GLU A 201 3.15 -17.02 -6.40
C GLU A 201 4.13 -17.20 -5.24
N LEU A 202 3.69 -16.81 -4.04
CA LEU A 202 4.34 -17.14 -2.79
C LEU A 202 3.72 -18.41 -2.20
N GLY A 203 4.58 -19.33 -1.74
CA GLY A 203 4.15 -20.48 -0.94
C GLY A 203 3.49 -20.05 0.38
N ASP A 204 2.71 -20.96 0.98
CA ASP A 204 1.82 -20.65 2.10
C ASP A 204 2.50 -19.88 3.26
N ASP A 205 3.64 -20.36 3.77
CA ASP A 205 4.38 -19.68 4.85
C ASP A 205 4.99 -18.35 4.38
N ARG A 206 5.49 -18.31 3.13
CA ARG A 206 6.10 -17.12 2.52
C ARG A 206 5.08 -16.01 2.27
N SER A 207 3.81 -16.39 2.10
CA SER A 207 2.68 -15.47 1.96
C SER A 207 2.10 -14.98 3.28
N SER A 208 2.60 -15.48 4.43
CA SER A 208 2.11 -15.05 5.74
C SER A 208 2.51 -13.60 6.02
N PHE A 209 1.54 -12.81 6.47
CA PHE A 209 1.71 -11.38 6.76
C PHE A 209 2.66 -11.11 7.94
N ASP A 210 2.71 -12.01 8.94
CA ASP A 210 3.38 -11.76 10.21
C ASP A 210 4.38 -12.85 10.65
N LEU A 211 4.70 -13.80 9.77
CA LEU A 211 5.69 -14.85 10.04
C LEU A 211 7.13 -14.33 9.90
N SER A 212 7.71 -13.89 11.01
CA SER A 212 9.04 -13.26 11.05
C SER A 212 10.17 -14.20 11.53
N THR A 213 10.03 -15.52 11.34
CA THR A 213 11.12 -16.47 11.64
C THR A 213 12.31 -16.24 10.71
N GLU A 214 13.53 -16.51 11.20
CA GLU A 214 14.75 -16.36 10.40
C GLU A 214 14.68 -17.20 9.11
N GLU A 215 14.14 -18.41 9.19
CA GLU A 215 13.89 -19.26 8.03
C GLU A 215 12.96 -18.58 7.00
N ASN A 216 11.87 -17.95 7.47
CA ASN A 216 10.93 -17.28 6.57
C ASN A 216 11.53 -16.06 5.90
N LEU A 217 12.23 -15.22 6.68
CA LEU A 217 12.90 -14.03 6.17
C LEU A 217 14.02 -14.37 5.17
N ASN A 218 14.83 -15.41 5.45
CA ASN A 218 15.84 -15.90 4.51
C ASN A 218 15.21 -16.46 3.24
N GLY A 219 14.10 -17.18 3.37
CA GLY A 219 13.31 -17.65 2.23
C GLY A 219 12.81 -16.51 1.33
N LEU A 220 12.22 -15.47 1.91
CA LEU A 220 11.77 -14.28 1.18
C LEU A 220 12.93 -13.56 0.48
N LYS A 221 14.09 -13.47 1.13
CA LYS A 221 15.30 -12.90 0.51
C LYS A 221 15.77 -13.70 -0.71
N MET A 222 15.74 -15.04 -0.63
CA MET A 222 16.08 -15.90 -1.77
C MET A 222 15.09 -15.71 -2.93
N ILE A 223 13.79 -15.64 -2.64
CA ILE A 223 12.75 -15.38 -3.65
C ILE A 223 13.00 -14.03 -4.34
N GLY A 224 13.21 -12.96 -3.56
CA GLY A 224 13.49 -11.63 -4.11
C GLY A 224 14.77 -11.60 -4.96
N THR A 225 15.80 -12.37 -4.58
CA THR A 225 17.03 -12.49 -5.37
C THR A 225 16.78 -13.23 -6.69
N ALA A 226 16.07 -14.36 -6.64
CA ALA A 226 15.73 -15.14 -7.83
C ALA A 226 14.77 -14.42 -8.79
N LEU A 227 13.93 -13.50 -8.27
CA LEU A 227 13.03 -12.68 -9.07
C LEU A 227 13.79 -11.76 -10.05
N LEU A 228 15.03 -11.36 -9.71
CA LEU A 228 15.87 -10.54 -10.59
C LEU A 228 16.27 -11.25 -11.90
N ASP A 229 16.28 -12.59 -11.90
CA ASP A 229 16.61 -13.39 -13.07
C ASP A 229 15.36 -13.79 -13.90
N LYS A 230 14.15 -13.47 -13.43
CA LYS A 230 12.90 -13.80 -14.11
C LYS A 230 12.59 -12.80 -15.23
N PRO A 231 12.05 -13.25 -16.38
CA PRO A 231 11.63 -12.36 -17.46
C PRO A 231 10.38 -11.56 -17.07
N VAL A 232 10.18 -10.41 -17.73
CA VAL A 232 8.97 -9.59 -17.57
C VAL A 232 7.74 -10.36 -18.09
N SER A 233 6.65 -10.27 -17.34
CA SER A 233 5.35 -10.88 -17.64
C SER A 233 4.21 -9.87 -17.50
N THR A 234 3.08 -10.14 -18.16
CA THR A 234 1.84 -9.37 -18.06
C THR A 234 0.71 -10.23 -17.51
N LEU A 235 -0.19 -9.63 -16.73
CA LEU A 235 -1.39 -10.32 -16.24
C LEU A 235 -2.34 -10.62 -17.41
N ASN A 236 -2.71 -11.87 -17.58
CA ASN A 236 -3.84 -12.29 -18.40
C ASN A 236 -5.12 -12.13 -17.58
N MET A 237 -5.98 -11.21 -18.02
CA MET A 237 -7.22 -10.84 -17.34
C MET A 237 -8.29 -11.93 -17.30
N GLU A 238 -8.26 -12.87 -18.24
CA GLU A 238 -9.24 -13.97 -18.30
C GLU A 238 -8.86 -15.10 -17.35
N THR A 239 -7.56 -15.36 -17.23
CA THR A 239 -7.03 -16.49 -16.45
C THR A 239 -6.56 -16.08 -15.06
N GLY A 240 -6.28 -14.79 -14.83
CA GLY A 240 -5.68 -14.26 -13.60
C GLY A 240 -4.21 -14.62 -13.43
N HIS A 241 -3.55 -15.14 -14.48
CA HIS A 241 -2.15 -15.58 -14.42
C HIS A 241 -1.22 -14.64 -15.19
N TYR A 242 0.03 -14.55 -14.74
CA TYR A 242 1.06 -13.78 -15.42
C TYR A 242 1.69 -14.60 -16.56
N GLU A 243 1.68 -14.04 -17.77
CA GLU A 243 2.22 -14.63 -19.00
C GLU A 243 3.44 -13.84 -19.49
N LYS A 244 4.45 -14.50 -20.06
CA LYS A 244 5.65 -13.83 -20.56
C LYS A 244 5.28 -12.81 -21.65
N VAL A 245 5.86 -11.62 -21.57
CA VAL A 245 5.75 -10.63 -22.66
C VAL A 245 6.63 -11.10 -23.82
N PRO A 246 6.12 -11.18 -25.06
CA PRO A 246 6.89 -11.55 -26.25
C PRO A 246 8.10 -10.66 -26.52
#